data_AF-A8ZYL1-F1
#
_entry.id   AF-A8ZYL1-F1
#
_cell.length_a   1.000
_cell.length_b   1.000
_cell.length_c   1.000
_cell.angle_alpha   90.00
_cell.angle_beta   90.00
_cell.angle_gamma   90.00
#
_symmetry.space_group_name_H-M   'P 1'
#
loop_
_entity.id
_entity.type
_entity.pdbx_description
1 polymer ?
#
loop_
_entity_poly.entity_id
_entity_poly.type
_entity_poly.pdbx_seq_one_letter_code
_entity_poly.pdbx_strand_id
1 'polypeptide(L)'
;MHPSLNAKFVEPPPLRPKELMERNEPCWCGSGKKWKICHRDRHLQPKIQIGKLLKEMYQIEKKGICLHPNASKITCSNKIIKAHTVQRAGGLSRISEKGHVISERKGFENIFKNLGQIVPELIGIGSASTFMGFCSGHDNSLFVPIEKSSFSLNHETSFLLAFRAIAYEYLSKKNAIKIVKIQRDMDKGMDFSTQVSIQNFLHVYQTGCLRGMQDLKGWKAEYDKRFIENDYTSMPHYAVEFKGTLPLVCCGGFYPEVDFDGNKLQLISRGNSKFEHVCINISACGDKSFIAFGWHGINEGPAEQFVKSFKRIKDTEKANAALMLAVEQSENTYFRPSWWNGLNDTNRTHLIDRMRSGVFDSTIRPESTYRNMIKILPDTEVANEIWNV
;
A
#
# COMPACT_ATOMS: atom_id res chain seq x y z
N MET A 1 16.22 -2.39 -20.01
CA MET A 1 16.42 -1.38 -18.94
C MET A 1 15.29 -0.35 -19.03
N HIS A 2 14.58 -0.07 -17.94
CA HIS A 2 13.42 0.83 -17.98
C HIS A 2 13.83 2.29 -18.28
N PRO A 3 13.10 3.03 -19.14
CA PRO A 3 13.49 4.39 -19.54
C PRO A 3 13.66 5.39 -18.39
N SER A 4 12.94 5.20 -17.29
CA SER A 4 13.03 6.09 -16.12
C SER A 4 14.43 6.13 -15.48
N LEU A 5 15.25 5.09 -15.68
CA LEU A 5 16.59 5.01 -15.10
C LEU A 5 17.54 6.07 -15.68
N ASN A 6 17.29 6.49 -16.93
CA ASN A 6 18.07 7.50 -17.64
C ASN A 6 17.32 8.84 -17.76
N ALA A 7 16.04 8.88 -17.40
CA ALA A 7 15.25 10.10 -17.45
C ALA A 7 15.71 11.10 -16.39
N LYS A 8 15.54 12.39 -16.67
CA LYS A 8 15.75 13.46 -15.68
C LYS A 8 14.58 13.53 -14.71
N PHE A 9 14.88 13.89 -13.46
CA PHE A 9 13.86 14.28 -12.51
C PHE A 9 13.29 15.64 -12.94
N VAL A 10 11.97 15.76 -12.92
CA VAL A 10 11.27 17.01 -13.22
C VAL A 10 10.46 17.35 -11.98
N GLU A 11 10.86 18.41 -11.28
CA GLU A 11 10.15 18.87 -10.11
C GLU A 11 8.73 19.35 -10.45
N PRO A 12 7.76 19.16 -9.55
CA PRO A 12 6.48 19.85 -9.68
C PRO A 12 6.69 21.36 -9.77
N PRO A 13 5.85 22.10 -10.53
CA PRO A 13 5.91 23.55 -10.55
C PRO A 13 5.89 24.09 -9.11
N PRO A 14 6.87 24.92 -8.70
CA PRO A 14 6.94 25.37 -7.32
C PRO A 14 5.76 26.27 -6.98
N LEU A 15 5.32 26.23 -5.73
CA LEU A 15 4.42 27.27 -5.22
C LEU A 15 5.17 28.61 -5.20
N ARG A 16 4.43 29.71 -5.34
CA ARG A 16 4.98 31.08 -5.23
C ARG A 16 4.30 31.77 -4.05
N PRO A 17 4.72 31.51 -2.80
CA PRO A 17 4.07 32.07 -1.63
C PRO A 17 4.08 33.59 -1.64
N LYS A 18 2.95 34.18 -1.25
CA LYS A 18 2.79 35.62 -1.10
C LYS A 18 1.95 35.90 0.14
N GLU A 19 2.45 36.76 1.02
CA GLU A 19 1.69 37.19 2.21
C GLU A 19 0.48 38.03 1.82
N LEU A 20 0.64 38.90 0.81
CA LEU A 20 -0.42 39.75 0.27
C LEU A 20 -0.69 39.39 -1.20
N MET A 21 -1.96 39.21 -1.56
CA MET A 21 -2.41 38.96 -2.93
C MET A 21 -3.70 39.74 -3.21
N GLU A 22 -4.12 39.79 -4.47
CA GLU A 22 -5.43 40.36 -4.78
C GLU A 22 -6.57 39.48 -4.23
N ARG A 23 -7.61 40.14 -3.74
CA ARG A 23 -8.66 39.50 -2.92
C ARG A 23 -9.31 38.28 -3.61
N ASN A 24 -9.48 38.33 -4.93
CA ASN A 24 -10.14 37.28 -5.71
C ASN A 24 -9.20 36.37 -6.50
N GLU A 25 -7.89 36.60 -6.46
CA GLU A 25 -6.91 35.74 -7.15
C GLU A 25 -6.88 34.32 -6.57
N PRO A 26 -6.53 33.30 -7.38
CA PRO A 26 -6.23 31.97 -6.88
C PRO A 26 -5.12 32.04 -5.82
N CYS A 27 -5.32 31.34 -4.71
CA CYS A 27 -4.38 31.37 -3.60
C CYS A 27 -3.03 30.74 -3.98
N TRP A 28 -1.93 31.33 -3.49
CA TRP A 28 -0.56 30.87 -3.72
C TRP A 28 -0.30 29.40 -3.37
N CYS A 29 -1.11 28.82 -2.48
CA CYS A 29 -0.96 27.44 -2.01
C CYS A 29 -1.37 26.37 -3.03
N GLY A 30 -1.90 26.76 -4.19
CA GLY A 30 -2.33 25.82 -5.24
C GLY A 30 -3.64 25.07 -4.94
N SER A 31 -4.40 25.50 -3.92
CA SER A 31 -5.66 24.84 -3.54
C SER A 31 -6.82 25.04 -4.52
N GLY A 32 -6.68 25.97 -5.47
CA GLY A 32 -7.74 26.41 -6.38
C GLY A 32 -8.78 27.34 -5.73
N LYS A 33 -8.68 27.63 -4.43
CA LYS A 33 -9.56 28.59 -3.73
C LYS A 33 -9.07 30.03 -3.96
N LYS A 34 -9.98 31.00 -3.90
CA LYS A 34 -9.63 32.44 -3.87
C LYS A 34 -8.84 32.76 -2.61
N TRP A 35 -7.81 33.61 -2.69
CA TRP A 35 -6.94 33.97 -1.57
C TRP A 35 -7.71 34.47 -0.34
N LYS A 36 -8.74 35.31 -0.54
CA LYS A 36 -9.62 35.79 0.55
C LYS A 36 -10.35 34.69 1.35
N ILE A 37 -10.55 33.51 0.74
CA ILE A 37 -11.22 32.35 1.36
C ILE A 37 -10.19 31.38 1.93
N CYS A 38 -8.92 31.50 1.52
CA CYS A 38 -7.88 30.53 1.80
C CYS A 38 -6.84 31.07 2.78
N HIS A 39 -5.91 31.92 2.33
CA HIS A 39 -4.73 32.30 3.12
C HIS A 39 -4.70 33.74 3.64
N ARG A 40 -5.62 34.64 3.26
CA ARG A 40 -5.61 36.05 3.70
C ARG A 40 -5.49 36.21 5.23
N ASP A 41 -6.41 35.59 5.97
CA ASP A 41 -6.49 35.71 7.43
C ASP A 41 -6.15 34.37 8.12
N ARG A 42 -5.32 33.53 7.47
CA ARG A 42 -5.09 32.15 7.92
C ARG A 42 -4.45 32.05 9.30
N HIS A 43 -3.54 32.97 9.58
CA HIS A 43 -2.82 33.08 10.85
C HIS A 43 -3.74 33.53 12.01
N LEU A 44 -4.86 34.21 11.70
CA LEU A 44 -5.86 34.62 12.69
C LEU A 44 -6.91 33.53 12.99
N GLN A 45 -6.91 32.43 12.22
CA GLN A 45 -7.84 31.32 12.44
C GLN A 45 -7.40 30.46 13.62
N PRO A 46 -8.34 29.82 14.34
CA PRO A 46 -7.98 28.89 15.40
C PRO A 46 -7.24 27.67 14.82
N LYS A 47 -6.18 27.24 15.52
CA LYS A 47 -5.46 26.00 15.20
C LYS A 47 -6.42 24.82 15.21
N ILE A 48 -6.33 23.95 14.21
CA ILE A 48 -7.18 22.76 14.18
C ILE A 48 -6.66 21.70 15.15
N GLN A 49 -7.56 21.14 15.95
CA GLN A 49 -7.27 19.97 16.78
C GLN A 49 -7.02 18.74 15.88
N ILE A 50 -5.88 18.07 16.03
CA ILE A 50 -5.50 16.89 15.24
C ILE A 50 -6.59 15.81 15.26
N GLY A 51 -7.22 15.56 16.40
CA GLY A 51 -8.33 14.60 16.50
C GLY A 51 -9.52 14.91 15.57
N LYS A 52 -9.80 16.19 15.31
CA LYS A 52 -10.82 16.60 14.34
C LYS A 52 -10.40 16.26 12.91
N LEU A 53 -9.14 16.54 12.53
CA LEU A 53 -8.61 16.18 11.21
C LEU A 53 -8.65 14.68 10.97
N LEU A 54 -8.18 13.89 11.94
CA LEU A 54 -8.21 12.42 11.86
C LEU A 54 -9.65 11.90 11.69
N LYS A 55 -10.62 12.50 12.39
CA LYS A 55 -12.04 12.16 12.22
C LYS A 55 -12.53 12.49 10.81
N GLU A 56 -12.19 13.63 10.24
CA GLU A 56 -12.56 14.02 8.88
C GLU A 56 -11.92 13.11 7.81
N MET A 57 -10.64 12.79 7.97
CA MET A 57 -9.92 11.82 7.12
C MET A 57 -10.62 10.46 7.13
N TYR A 58 -10.95 9.96 8.32
CA TYR A 58 -11.68 8.71 8.49
C TYR A 58 -13.07 8.71 7.82
N GLN A 59 -13.77 9.85 7.80
CA GLN A 59 -15.03 9.96 7.05
C GLN A 59 -14.85 9.83 5.54
N ILE A 60 -13.72 10.30 4.99
CA ILE A 60 -13.42 10.11 3.55
C ILE A 60 -13.24 8.63 3.24
N GLU A 61 -12.47 7.92 4.06
CA GLU A 61 -12.24 6.49 3.89
C GLU A 61 -13.52 5.66 4.05
N LYS A 62 -14.38 6.05 5.00
CA LYS A 62 -15.67 5.38 5.26
C LYS A 62 -16.68 5.45 4.13
N LYS A 63 -16.65 6.49 3.29
CA LYS A 63 -17.61 6.64 2.17
C LYS A 63 -17.51 5.46 1.22
N GLY A 64 -16.29 5.02 0.92
CA GLY A 64 -16.02 3.90 0.03
C GLY A 64 -16.58 4.06 -1.38
N ILE A 65 -16.32 3.06 -2.21
CA ILE A 65 -16.91 2.85 -3.53
C ILE A 65 -16.78 1.37 -3.87
N CYS A 66 -17.72 0.80 -4.62
CA CYS A 66 -17.54 -0.55 -5.14
C CYS A 66 -16.63 -0.51 -6.36
N LEU A 67 -15.54 -1.29 -6.34
CA LEU A 67 -14.52 -1.38 -7.37
C LEU A 67 -14.66 -2.63 -8.24
N HIS A 68 -15.79 -3.33 -8.13
CA HIS A 68 -16.13 -4.43 -9.01
C HIS A 68 -16.29 -3.90 -10.45
N PRO A 69 -15.80 -4.60 -11.50
CA PRO A 69 -15.84 -4.07 -12.88
C PRO A 69 -17.26 -3.78 -13.37
N ASN A 70 -18.21 -4.62 -12.97
CA ASN A 70 -19.64 -4.44 -13.30
C ASN A 70 -20.39 -3.56 -12.29
N ALA A 71 -19.72 -2.81 -11.42
CA ALA A 71 -20.38 -1.99 -10.40
C ALA A 71 -21.21 -0.85 -11.03
N SER A 72 -22.50 -0.83 -10.70
CA SER A 72 -23.46 0.20 -11.12
C SER A 72 -24.50 0.42 -10.03
N LYS A 73 -25.40 1.40 -10.23
CA LYS A 73 -26.55 1.59 -9.32
C LYS A 73 -27.51 0.39 -9.33
N ILE A 74 -27.49 -0.43 -10.38
CA ILE A 74 -28.41 -1.57 -10.56
C ILE A 74 -27.78 -2.86 -10.00
N THR A 75 -26.49 -3.06 -10.21
CA THR A 75 -25.77 -4.30 -9.85
C THR A 75 -25.18 -4.28 -8.44
N CYS A 76 -24.87 -3.11 -7.90
CA CYS A 76 -24.37 -3.01 -6.53
C CYS A 76 -25.50 -3.24 -5.53
N SER A 77 -25.22 -4.05 -4.51
CA SER A 77 -26.00 -4.01 -3.27
C SER A 77 -25.93 -2.61 -2.62
N ASN A 78 -26.97 -2.26 -1.86
CA ASN A 78 -27.13 -0.93 -1.24
C ASN A 78 -26.06 -0.57 -0.19
N LYS A 79 -25.15 -1.50 0.16
CA LYS A 79 -24.21 -1.35 1.27
C LYS A 79 -22.77 -1.65 0.84
N ILE A 80 -21.92 -0.63 0.86
CA ILE A 80 -20.46 -0.81 0.90
C ILE A 80 -20.09 -1.40 2.27
N ILE A 81 -19.24 -2.43 2.25
CA ILE A 81 -18.80 -3.14 3.45
C ILE A 81 -17.33 -2.88 3.75
N LYS A 82 -16.92 -3.28 4.96
CA LYS A 82 -15.52 -3.44 5.32
C LYS A 82 -15.00 -4.74 4.69
N ALA A 83 -14.63 -4.67 3.42
CA ALA A 83 -14.03 -5.80 2.71
C ALA A 83 -12.61 -6.04 3.24
N HIS A 84 -12.19 -7.30 3.33
CA HIS A 84 -10.87 -7.68 3.84
C HIS A 84 -9.89 -7.89 2.68
N THR A 85 -8.73 -7.24 2.70
CA THR A 85 -7.66 -7.48 1.73
C THR A 85 -6.95 -8.81 2.00
N VAL A 86 -6.78 -9.19 3.27
CA VAL A 86 -6.34 -10.52 3.69
C VAL A 86 -7.53 -11.27 4.27
N GLN A 87 -7.80 -12.48 3.78
CA GLN A 87 -8.89 -13.34 4.22
C GLN A 87 -9.00 -13.41 5.76
N ARG A 88 -10.19 -13.14 6.28
CA ARG A 88 -10.43 -13.15 7.73
C ARG A 88 -10.40 -14.57 8.31
N ALA A 89 -11.07 -15.51 7.64
CA ALA A 89 -11.19 -16.91 8.07
C ALA A 89 -9.99 -17.79 7.70
N GLY A 90 -9.08 -17.27 6.86
CA GLY A 90 -7.80 -17.90 6.52
C GLY A 90 -6.66 -17.21 7.23
N GLY A 91 -5.95 -16.34 6.50
CA GLY A 91 -4.73 -15.66 6.96
C GLY A 91 -4.83 -14.99 8.33
N LEU A 92 -5.77 -14.07 8.52
CA LEU A 92 -5.84 -13.28 9.77
C LEU A 92 -6.15 -14.16 10.98
N SER A 93 -7.15 -15.05 10.90
CA SER A 93 -7.48 -15.95 12.01
C SER A 93 -6.30 -16.83 12.39
N ARG A 94 -5.49 -17.25 11.41
CA ARG A 94 -4.37 -18.16 11.61
C ARG A 94 -3.17 -17.54 12.35
N ILE A 95 -3.02 -16.22 12.27
CA ILE A 95 -2.02 -15.48 13.05
C ILE A 95 -2.62 -14.75 14.25
N SER A 96 -3.94 -14.80 14.45
CA SER A 96 -4.60 -14.07 15.53
C SER A 96 -4.48 -14.78 16.87
N GLU A 97 -4.36 -13.98 17.93
CA GLU A 97 -4.40 -14.45 19.31
C GLU A 97 -5.45 -13.63 20.06
N LYS A 98 -6.38 -14.31 20.74
CA LYS A 98 -7.53 -13.67 21.41
C LYS A 98 -8.28 -12.71 20.46
N GLY A 99 -8.38 -13.06 19.17
CA GLY A 99 -9.07 -12.26 18.15
C GLY A 99 -8.31 -11.02 17.66
N HIS A 100 -7.02 -10.88 17.98
CA HIS A 100 -6.20 -9.72 17.64
C HIS A 100 -4.92 -10.10 16.89
N VAL A 101 -4.40 -9.17 16.10
CA VAL A 101 -3.10 -9.23 15.42
C VAL A 101 -2.36 -7.90 15.66
N ILE A 102 -1.03 -7.88 15.49
CA ILE A 102 -0.25 -6.63 15.49
C ILE A 102 -0.35 -6.01 14.10
N SER A 103 -0.60 -4.70 14.00
CA SER A 103 -0.78 -3.97 12.75
C SER A 103 0.24 -2.84 12.61
N GLU A 104 0.93 -2.84 11.48
CA GLU A 104 1.82 -1.76 11.08
C GLU A 104 1.04 -0.46 10.79
N ARG A 105 0.00 -0.52 9.95
CA ARG A 105 -0.91 0.62 9.68
C ARG A 105 -1.38 1.34 10.94
N LYS A 106 -1.71 0.61 12.02
CA LYS A 106 -2.11 1.25 13.29
C LYS A 106 -1.01 2.09 13.91
N GLY A 107 0.25 1.68 13.78
CA GLY A 107 1.40 2.46 14.23
C GLY A 107 1.52 3.79 13.48
N PHE A 108 1.25 3.80 12.16
CA PHE A 108 1.18 5.03 11.38
C PHE A 108 0.00 5.93 11.77
N GLU A 109 -1.20 5.35 11.97
CA GLU A 109 -2.39 6.10 12.39
C GLU A 109 -2.20 6.83 13.73
N ASN A 110 -1.36 6.29 14.62
CA ASN A 110 -1.08 6.83 15.94
C ASN A 110 0.26 7.58 16.03
N ILE A 111 0.94 7.86 14.92
CA ILE A 111 2.24 8.55 14.92
C ILE A 111 2.24 9.87 15.70
N PHE A 112 1.15 10.64 15.62
CA PHE A 112 0.98 11.89 16.38
C PHE A 112 0.81 11.68 17.89
N LYS A 113 0.23 10.56 18.30
CA LYS A 113 0.10 10.18 19.72
C LYS A 113 1.41 9.63 20.27
N ASN A 114 2.20 8.98 19.41
CA ASN A 114 3.45 8.31 19.74
C ASN A 114 4.68 9.22 19.49
N LEU A 115 4.52 10.54 19.53
CA LEU A 115 5.60 11.52 19.39
C LEU A 115 6.49 11.31 18.15
N GLY A 116 5.87 10.95 17.01
CA GLY A 116 6.60 10.71 15.76
C GLY A 116 7.05 9.26 15.58
N GLN A 117 6.84 8.38 16.56
CA GLN A 117 7.24 6.97 16.46
C GLN A 117 6.15 6.11 15.82
N ILE A 118 6.52 5.36 14.78
CA ILE A 118 5.71 4.25 14.26
C ILE A 118 5.98 3.05 15.16
N VAL A 119 4.95 2.65 15.90
CA VAL A 119 4.96 1.50 16.81
C VAL A 119 3.78 0.61 16.40
N PRO A 120 4.00 -0.59 15.85
CA PRO A 120 2.91 -1.49 15.51
C PRO A 120 2.06 -1.84 16.74
N GLU A 121 0.73 -1.82 16.57
CA GLU A 121 -0.23 -1.94 17.66
C GLU A 121 -1.26 -3.05 17.42
N LEU A 122 -1.88 -3.54 18.49
CA LEU A 122 -2.94 -4.53 18.38
C LEU A 122 -4.17 -3.98 17.65
N ILE A 123 -4.76 -4.81 16.79
CA ILE A 123 -6.04 -4.55 16.14
C ILE A 123 -6.87 -5.84 16.10
N GLY A 124 -8.18 -5.72 16.32
CA GLY A 124 -9.09 -6.85 16.16
C GLY A 124 -9.24 -7.26 14.70
N ILE A 125 -9.30 -8.56 14.42
CA ILE A 125 -9.36 -9.11 13.04
C ILE A 125 -10.61 -8.68 12.25
N GLY A 126 -11.66 -8.19 12.92
CA GLY A 126 -12.83 -7.60 12.27
C GLY A 126 -12.58 -6.21 11.67
N SER A 127 -11.47 -5.56 12.03
CA SER A 127 -11.04 -4.26 11.48
C SER A 127 -9.69 -4.33 10.78
N ALA A 128 -8.83 -5.30 11.15
CA ALA A 128 -7.59 -5.58 10.44
C ALA A 128 -7.85 -5.83 8.96
N SER A 129 -6.97 -5.29 8.11
CA SER A 129 -6.99 -5.53 6.67
C SER A 129 -8.26 -5.06 5.97
N THR A 130 -9.03 -4.14 6.57
CA THR A 130 -10.30 -3.70 5.98
C THR A 130 -10.19 -2.44 5.14
N PHE A 131 -10.96 -2.40 4.04
CA PHE A 131 -11.14 -1.22 3.21
C PHE A 131 -12.56 -1.18 2.61
N MET A 132 -13.01 0.01 2.21
CA MET A 132 -14.38 0.24 1.75
C MET A 132 -14.50 0.14 0.22
N GLY A 133 -13.92 -0.92 -0.35
CA GLY A 133 -13.74 -1.10 -1.80
C GLY A 133 -14.81 -1.93 -2.51
N PHE A 134 -15.70 -2.60 -1.77
CA PHE A 134 -16.72 -3.47 -2.36
C PHE A 134 -18.05 -3.38 -1.61
N CYS A 135 -19.14 -3.57 -2.35
CA CYS A 135 -20.45 -3.82 -1.75
C CYS A 135 -20.56 -5.31 -1.38
N SER A 136 -21.43 -5.67 -0.45
CA SER A 136 -21.51 -7.06 0.04
C SER A 136 -21.79 -8.07 -1.08
N GLY A 137 -22.65 -7.72 -2.04
CA GLY A 137 -22.97 -8.60 -3.17
C GLY A 137 -21.74 -8.93 -4.03
N HIS A 138 -21.00 -7.89 -4.45
CA HIS A 138 -19.84 -8.04 -5.32
C HIS A 138 -18.60 -8.59 -4.61
N ASP A 139 -18.42 -8.27 -3.33
CA ASP A 139 -17.32 -8.84 -2.54
C ASP A 139 -17.46 -10.37 -2.48
N ASN A 140 -18.65 -10.84 -2.09
CA ASN A 140 -18.95 -12.27 -2.02
C ASN A 140 -18.84 -12.93 -3.41
N SER A 141 -19.42 -12.35 -4.47
CA SER A 141 -19.39 -13.00 -5.78
C SER A 141 -18.00 -13.09 -6.39
N LEU A 142 -17.18 -12.04 -6.24
CA LEU A 142 -15.87 -11.97 -6.89
C LEU A 142 -14.81 -12.78 -6.14
N PHE A 143 -14.88 -12.82 -4.82
CA PHE A 143 -13.80 -13.37 -4.01
C PHE A 143 -14.05 -14.76 -3.41
N VAL A 144 -15.23 -15.36 -3.59
CA VAL A 144 -15.54 -16.72 -3.12
C VAL A 144 -14.43 -17.75 -3.41
N PRO A 145 -13.78 -17.79 -4.59
CA PRO A 145 -12.71 -18.76 -4.86
C PRO A 145 -11.51 -18.63 -3.90
N ILE A 146 -11.28 -17.42 -3.39
CA ILE A 146 -10.23 -17.07 -2.43
C ILE A 146 -10.82 -16.54 -1.11
N GLU A 147 -11.92 -17.11 -0.62
CA GLU A 147 -12.40 -16.86 0.76
C GLU A 147 -12.67 -18.17 1.52
N LYS A 148 -12.52 -19.32 0.85
CA LYS A 148 -12.56 -20.63 1.48
C LYS A 148 -11.32 -20.81 2.35
N SER A 149 -11.46 -21.53 3.46
CA SER A 149 -10.35 -21.88 4.37
C SER A 149 -9.24 -22.70 3.69
N SER A 150 -9.57 -23.34 2.57
CA SER A 150 -8.64 -24.06 1.69
C SER A 150 -8.98 -23.82 0.23
N PHE A 151 -7.97 -23.49 -0.59
CA PHE A 151 -8.02 -23.39 -2.03
C PHE A 151 -6.62 -23.69 -2.61
N SER A 152 -6.56 -24.10 -3.87
CA SER A 152 -5.28 -24.30 -4.56
C SER A 152 -4.86 -23.02 -5.26
N LEU A 153 -3.58 -22.68 -5.16
CA LEU A 153 -2.99 -21.61 -5.96
C LEU A 153 -3.00 -22.04 -7.43
N ASN A 154 -3.63 -21.23 -8.28
CA ASN A 154 -3.76 -21.42 -9.73
C ASN A 154 -3.94 -20.05 -10.40
N HIS A 155 -4.14 -20.01 -11.72
CA HIS A 155 -4.31 -18.75 -12.46
C HIS A 155 -5.44 -17.88 -11.89
N GLU A 156 -6.62 -18.44 -11.64
CA GLU A 156 -7.79 -17.72 -11.13
C GLU A 156 -7.54 -17.16 -9.72
N THR A 157 -7.09 -18.00 -8.79
CA THR A 157 -6.89 -17.57 -7.40
C THR A 157 -5.74 -16.57 -7.27
N SER A 158 -4.66 -16.73 -8.05
CA SER A 158 -3.55 -15.77 -8.11
C SER A 158 -4.00 -14.43 -8.71
N PHE A 159 -4.85 -14.47 -9.75
CA PHE A 159 -5.50 -13.29 -10.30
C PHE A 159 -6.35 -12.57 -9.27
N LEU A 160 -7.23 -13.28 -8.55
CA LEU A 160 -8.13 -12.67 -7.57
C LEU A 160 -7.37 -12.07 -6.38
N LEU A 161 -6.28 -12.69 -5.94
CA LEU A 161 -5.40 -12.15 -4.91
C LEU A 161 -4.76 -10.83 -5.37
N ALA A 162 -4.25 -10.78 -6.61
CA ALA A 162 -3.68 -9.55 -7.17
C ALA A 162 -4.77 -8.48 -7.46
N PHE A 163 -5.95 -8.90 -7.91
CA PHE A 163 -7.11 -8.02 -8.15
C PHE A 163 -7.52 -7.30 -6.85
N ARG A 164 -7.52 -8.02 -5.73
CA ARG A 164 -7.81 -7.45 -4.42
C ARG A 164 -6.77 -6.43 -3.99
N ALA A 165 -5.49 -6.74 -4.18
CA ALA A 165 -4.38 -5.84 -3.88
C ALA A 165 -4.47 -4.55 -4.71
N ILE A 166 -4.67 -4.65 -6.03
CA ILE A 166 -4.76 -3.45 -6.89
C ILE A 166 -6.02 -2.62 -6.60
N ALA A 167 -7.14 -3.25 -6.22
CA ALA A 167 -8.34 -2.53 -5.78
C ALA A 167 -8.09 -1.76 -4.47
N TYR A 168 -7.36 -2.37 -3.53
CA TYR A 168 -6.93 -1.70 -2.30
C TYR A 168 -6.04 -0.50 -2.60
N GLU A 169 -4.97 -0.67 -3.38
CA GLU A 169 -4.06 0.43 -3.74
C GLU A 169 -4.77 1.57 -4.46
N TYR A 170 -5.65 1.24 -5.40
CA TYR A 170 -6.45 2.22 -6.12
C TYR A 170 -7.32 3.05 -5.17
N LEU A 171 -8.05 2.42 -4.25
CA LEU A 171 -8.90 3.14 -3.30
C LEU A 171 -8.08 3.97 -2.32
N SER A 172 -7.02 3.39 -1.75
CA SER A 172 -6.13 4.04 -0.79
C SER A 172 -5.51 5.30 -1.39
N LYS A 173 -4.98 5.21 -2.61
CA LYS A 173 -4.43 6.37 -3.32
C LYS A 173 -5.49 7.42 -3.67
N LYS A 174 -6.69 6.99 -4.09
CA LYS A 174 -7.82 7.90 -4.36
C LYS A 174 -8.26 8.65 -3.10
N ASN A 175 -8.22 7.99 -1.95
CA ASN A 175 -8.52 8.61 -0.66
C ASN A 175 -7.40 9.55 -0.22
N ALA A 176 -6.13 9.19 -0.39
CA ALA A 176 -4.99 10.07 -0.09
C ALA A 176 -5.09 11.42 -0.81
N ILE A 177 -5.42 11.41 -2.11
CA ILE A 177 -5.63 12.65 -2.90
C ILE A 177 -6.75 13.52 -2.32
N LYS A 178 -7.84 12.90 -1.84
CA LYS A 178 -8.95 13.64 -1.21
C LYS A 178 -8.55 14.17 0.16
N ILE A 179 -7.81 13.37 0.93
CA ILE A 179 -7.32 13.69 2.27
C ILE A 179 -6.39 14.90 2.27
N VAL A 180 -5.56 15.09 1.23
CA VAL A 180 -4.74 16.31 1.10
C VAL A 180 -5.57 17.58 1.22
N LYS A 181 -6.81 17.61 0.70
CA LYS A 181 -7.69 18.79 0.81
C LYS A 181 -8.04 19.14 2.25
N ILE A 182 -8.08 18.15 3.13
CA ILE A 182 -8.32 18.29 4.56
C ILE A 182 -7.01 18.65 5.27
N GLN A 183 -5.90 17.96 4.96
CA GLN A 183 -4.59 18.22 5.54
C GLN A 183 -4.08 19.63 5.26
N ARG A 184 -4.48 20.26 4.15
CA ARG A 184 -4.19 21.67 3.88
C ARG A 184 -4.69 22.59 4.99
N ASP A 185 -5.64 22.17 5.82
CA ASP A 185 -6.11 22.92 6.98
C ASP A 185 -5.25 22.79 8.25
N MET A 186 -4.17 22.00 8.21
CA MET A 186 -3.18 21.90 9.31
C MET A 186 -2.41 23.20 9.57
N ASP A 187 -2.38 24.12 8.62
CA ASP A 187 -1.64 25.39 8.74
C ASP A 187 -2.48 26.57 9.28
N LYS A 188 -3.75 26.33 9.66
CA LYS A 188 -4.58 27.35 10.31
C LYS A 188 -3.98 27.76 11.65
N GLY A 189 -3.94 29.07 11.90
CA GLY A 189 -3.40 29.63 13.15
C GLY A 189 -1.88 29.48 13.30
N MET A 190 -1.18 29.14 12.21
CA MET A 190 0.28 29.09 12.14
C MET A 190 0.81 30.37 11.49
N ASP A 191 2.07 30.70 11.73
CA ASP A 191 2.76 31.80 11.04
C ASP A 191 2.96 31.50 9.55
N PHE A 192 3.29 32.53 8.77
CA PHE A 192 3.43 32.39 7.31
C PHE A 192 4.51 31.38 6.92
N SER A 193 5.65 31.34 7.59
CA SER A 193 6.74 30.41 7.26
C SER A 193 6.30 28.94 7.45
N THR A 194 5.58 28.66 8.54
CA THR A 194 5.01 27.33 8.77
C THR A 194 3.93 26.97 7.75
N GLN A 195 3.08 27.94 7.37
CA GLN A 195 2.10 27.74 6.29
C GLN A 195 2.79 27.37 4.97
N VAL A 196 3.86 28.06 4.61
CA VAL A 196 4.65 27.77 3.41
C VAL A 196 5.20 26.35 3.43
N SER A 197 5.82 25.93 4.53
CA SER A 197 6.38 24.58 4.69
C SER A 197 5.32 23.48 4.52
N ILE A 198 4.18 23.62 5.22
CA ILE A 198 3.07 22.64 5.14
C ILE A 198 2.50 22.58 3.71
N GLN A 199 2.23 23.73 3.09
CA GLN A 199 1.62 23.75 1.76
C GLN A 199 2.57 23.26 0.67
N ASN A 200 3.88 23.53 0.76
CA ASN A 200 4.88 22.99 -0.16
C ASN A 200 4.95 21.46 -0.06
N PHE A 201 5.03 20.91 1.15
CA PHE A 201 5.02 19.46 1.36
C PHE A 201 3.77 18.82 0.74
N LEU A 202 2.59 19.35 1.07
CA LEU A 202 1.32 18.82 0.56
C LEU A 202 1.19 18.97 -0.97
N HIS A 203 1.77 20.01 -1.56
CA HIS A 203 1.79 20.20 -3.02
C HIS A 203 2.64 19.14 -3.73
N VAL A 204 3.85 18.89 -3.24
CA VAL A 204 4.73 17.83 -3.78
C VAL A 204 4.09 16.45 -3.57
N TYR A 205 3.61 16.16 -2.36
CA TYR A 205 2.94 14.91 -2.04
C TYR A 205 1.71 14.67 -2.92
N GLN A 206 0.88 15.70 -3.14
CA GLN A 206 -0.28 15.60 -4.01
C GLN A 206 0.11 15.34 -5.46
N THR A 207 1.17 15.97 -5.96
CA THR A 207 1.69 15.72 -7.32
C THR A 207 2.11 14.26 -7.47
N GLY A 208 2.88 13.73 -6.52
CA GLY A 208 3.28 12.32 -6.52
C GLY A 208 2.07 11.38 -6.46
N CYS A 209 1.07 11.70 -5.63
CA CYS A 209 -0.16 10.91 -5.55
C CYS A 209 -0.95 10.92 -6.86
N LEU A 210 -1.05 12.07 -7.54
CA LEU A 210 -1.75 12.19 -8.83
C LEU A 210 -1.03 11.40 -9.93
N ARG A 211 0.30 11.41 -9.93
CA ARG A 211 1.12 10.61 -10.83
C ARG A 211 0.86 9.11 -10.62
N GLY A 212 0.99 8.61 -9.39
CA GLY A 212 0.72 7.19 -9.13
C GLY A 212 -0.74 6.79 -9.37
N MET A 213 -1.69 7.72 -9.23
CA MET A 213 -3.09 7.50 -9.59
C MET A 213 -3.32 7.35 -11.10
N GLN A 214 -2.47 7.94 -11.94
CA GLN A 214 -2.51 7.72 -13.38
C GLN A 214 -2.16 6.27 -13.72
N ASP A 215 -1.09 5.73 -13.13
CA ASP A 215 -0.67 4.34 -13.34
C ASP A 215 -1.73 3.37 -12.80
N LEU A 216 -2.19 3.58 -11.55
CA LEU A 216 -3.21 2.75 -10.92
C LEU A 216 -4.52 2.69 -11.71
N LYS A 217 -4.91 3.76 -12.41
CA LYS A 217 -6.06 3.73 -13.33
C LYS A 217 -5.82 2.79 -14.50
N GLY A 218 -4.64 2.87 -15.11
CA GLY A 218 -4.24 1.98 -16.21
C GLY A 218 -4.21 0.54 -15.77
N TRP A 219 -3.48 0.24 -14.68
CA TRP A 219 -3.39 -1.11 -14.13
C TRP A 219 -4.76 -1.64 -13.71
N LYS A 220 -5.56 -0.88 -12.97
CA LYS A 220 -6.91 -1.35 -12.57
C LYS A 220 -7.79 -1.65 -13.77
N ALA A 221 -7.72 -0.86 -14.85
CA ALA A 221 -8.46 -1.14 -16.07
C ALA A 221 -8.02 -2.45 -16.76
N GLU A 222 -6.73 -2.76 -16.74
CA GLU A 222 -6.18 -4.02 -17.27
C GLU A 222 -6.64 -5.25 -16.47
N TYR A 223 -6.76 -5.12 -15.14
CA TYR A 223 -7.34 -6.16 -14.29
C TYR A 223 -8.85 -6.29 -14.53
N ASP A 224 -9.56 -5.18 -14.65
CA ASP A 224 -11.01 -5.17 -14.88
C ASP A 224 -11.37 -5.82 -16.20
N LYS A 225 -10.60 -5.54 -17.25
CA LYS A 225 -10.74 -6.18 -18.55
C LYS A 225 -10.59 -7.70 -18.44
N ARG A 226 -9.50 -8.19 -17.85
CA ARG A 226 -9.23 -9.62 -17.68
C ARG A 226 -10.31 -10.33 -16.87
N PHE A 227 -10.81 -9.69 -15.81
CA PHE A 227 -11.92 -10.23 -15.03
C PHE A 227 -13.20 -10.38 -15.87
N ILE A 228 -13.57 -9.35 -16.64
CA ILE A 228 -14.76 -9.38 -17.50
C ILE A 228 -14.64 -10.47 -18.57
N GLU A 229 -13.45 -10.63 -19.15
CA GLU A 229 -13.14 -11.60 -20.20
C GLU A 229 -12.92 -13.03 -19.66
N ASN A 230 -12.87 -13.22 -18.33
CA ASN A 230 -12.44 -14.45 -17.65
C ASN A 230 -11.04 -14.93 -18.09
N ASP A 231 -10.16 -14.00 -18.50
CA ASP A 231 -8.79 -14.29 -18.92
C ASP A 231 -7.82 -14.15 -17.74
N TYR A 232 -7.83 -15.15 -16.88
CA TYR A 232 -6.91 -15.23 -15.73
C TYR A 232 -5.52 -15.74 -16.14
N THR A 233 -5.43 -16.43 -17.28
CA THR A 233 -4.20 -17.06 -17.77
C THR A 233 -3.18 -16.05 -18.27
N SER A 234 -3.62 -14.92 -18.82
CA SER A 234 -2.73 -13.88 -19.34
C SER A 234 -2.10 -12.97 -18.28
N MET A 235 -2.39 -13.20 -17.00
CA MET A 235 -1.74 -12.48 -15.92
C MET A 235 -0.56 -13.31 -15.37
N PRO A 236 0.67 -12.80 -15.52
CA PRO A 236 1.84 -13.43 -14.92
C PRO A 236 1.70 -13.51 -13.39
N HIS A 237 2.12 -14.63 -12.83
CA HIS A 237 2.12 -14.84 -11.39
C HIS A 237 3.18 -15.85 -10.95
N TYR A 238 3.58 -15.70 -9.70
CA TYR A 238 4.49 -16.62 -9.00
C TYR A 238 3.96 -16.86 -7.61
N ALA A 239 3.93 -18.11 -7.17
CA ALA A 239 3.59 -18.41 -5.80
C ALA A 239 4.50 -19.46 -5.20
N VAL A 240 4.74 -19.33 -3.90
CA VAL A 240 5.52 -20.24 -3.08
C VAL A 240 4.67 -20.64 -1.90
N GLU A 241 4.47 -21.93 -1.71
CA GLU A 241 3.88 -22.49 -0.49
C GLU A 241 4.98 -22.87 0.48
N PHE A 242 4.82 -22.53 1.75
CA PHE A 242 5.76 -22.86 2.82
C PHE A 242 5.28 -24.08 3.62
N LYS A 243 6.22 -24.89 4.10
CA LYS A 243 5.92 -25.93 5.10
C LYS A 243 5.65 -25.24 6.45
N GLY A 244 4.37 -25.14 6.79
CA GLY A 244 3.90 -24.53 8.03
C GLY A 244 3.39 -23.10 7.85
N THR A 245 3.06 -22.47 8.98
CA THR A 245 2.41 -21.16 9.03
C THR A 245 3.42 -20.07 9.42
N LEU A 246 3.63 -19.10 8.53
CA LEU A 246 4.43 -17.91 8.82
C LEU A 246 3.73 -17.01 9.86
N PRO A 247 4.48 -16.24 10.67
CA PRO A 247 3.92 -15.40 11.72
C PRO A 247 3.39 -14.05 11.19
N LEU A 248 3.19 -13.91 9.89
CA LEU A 248 2.74 -12.68 9.25
C LEU A 248 1.74 -12.95 8.12
N VAL A 249 0.94 -11.94 7.82
CA VAL A 249 0.14 -11.84 6.60
C VAL A 249 0.25 -10.43 6.04
N CYS A 250 0.14 -10.30 4.72
CA CYS A 250 0.31 -9.04 4.01
C CYS A 250 -0.51 -9.05 2.72
N CYS A 251 -1.03 -7.89 2.33
CA CYS A 251 -1.60 -7.67 1.01
C CYS A 251 -1.23 -6.26 0.55
N GLY A 252 -0.68 -6.08 -0.65
CA GLY A 252 -0.34 -4.76 -1.16
C GLY A 252 0.12 -4.78 -2.61
N GLY A 253 0.24 -3.61 -3.20
CA GLY A 253 0.83 -3.43 -4.52
C GLY A 253 1.86 -2.31 -4.51
N PHE A 254 3.01 -2.53 -5.14
CA PHE A 254 4.09 -1.56 -5.16
C PHE A 254 4.80 -1.53 -6.52
N TYR A 255 5.58 -0.47 -6.72
CA TYR A 255 6.47 -0.31 -7.86
C TYR A 255 7.81 -0.97 -7.48
N PRO A 256 8.22 -2.08 -8.11
CA PRO A 256 9.53 -2.67 -7.82
C PRO A 256 10.64 -1.78 -8.37
N GLU A 257 11.23 -0.90 -7.55
CA GLU A 257 12.33 -0.02 -7.97
C GLU A 257 13.69 -0.73 -7.99
N VAL A 258 13.87 -1.70 -7.09
CA VAL A 258 15.11 -2.48 -6.92
C VAL A 258 14.75 -3.95 -6.67
N ASP A 259 15.55 -4.87 -7.23
CA ASP A 259 15.36 -6.32 -7.10
C ASP A 259 16.13 -6.92 -5.90
N PHE A 260 15.98 -8.23 -5.65
CA PHE A 260 16.67 -8.92 -4.54
C PHE A 260 18.19 -9.06 -4.75
N ASP A 261 18.64 -8.87 -5.99
CA ASP A 261 20.05 -8.80 -6.34
C ASP A 261 20.57 -7.36 -6.29
N GLY A 262 19.79 -6.37 -5.85
CA GLY A 262 20.18 -4.96 -5.75
C GLY A 262 20.29 -4.21 -7.09
N ASN A 263 19.72 -4.74 -8.16
CA ASN A 263 19.67 -4.07 -9.46
C ASN A 263 18.52 -3.06 -9.48
N LYS A 264 18.77 -1.86 -10.03
CA LYS A 264 17.70 -0.89 -10.31
C LYS A 264 16.84 -1.36 -11.47
N LEU A 265 15.54 -1.42 -11.24
CA LEU A 265 14.56 -1.84 -12.22
C LEU A 265 13.82 -0.65 -12.82
N GLN A 266 13.41 0.29 -11.98
CA GLN A 266 12.73 1.53 -12.37
C GLN A 266 12.94 2.60 -11.28
N LEU A 267 12.59 3.85 -11.61
CA LEU A 267 12.74 5.00 -10.72
C LEU A 267 11.51 5.89 -10.88
N ILE A 268 10.58 5.78 -9.95
CA ILE A 268 9.20 6.27 -10.14
C ILE A 268 9.10 7.79 -10.20
N SER A 269 10.11 8.48 -9.66
CA SER A 269 10.22 9.94 -9.67
C SER A 269 10.58 10.52 -11.04
N ARG A 270 11.03 9.72 -12.03
CA ARG A 270 11.60 10.23 -13.29
C ARG A 270 10.91 9.72 -14.55
N GLY A 271 10.91 10.54 -15.60
CA GLY A 271 10.32 10.20 -16.90
C GLY A 271 8.80 10.06 -16.85
N ASN A 272 8.17 9.61 -17.94
CA ASN A 272 6.72 9.36 -18.03
C ASN A 272 6.41 8.03 -18.74
N SER A 273 7.40 7.13 -18.82
CA SER A 273 7.17 5.78 -19.36
C SER A 273 6.21 5.02 -18.45
N LYS A 274 5.47 4.06 -19.02
CA LYS A 274 4.57 3.20 -18.25
C LYS A 274 5.39 2.40 -17.24
N PHE A 275 5.18 2.65 -15.96
CA PHE A 275 5.75 1.84 -14.89
C PHE A 275 5.01 0.52 -14.74
N GLU A 276 5.68 -0.43 -14.11
CA GLU A 276 5.12 -1.73 -13.77
C GLU A 276 4.95 -1.85 -12.26
N HIS A 277 4.00 -2.67 -11.83
CA HIS A 277 3.74 -2.97 -10.43
C HIS A 277 3.86 -4.45 -10.15
N VAL A 278 4.03 -4.78 -8.88
CA VAL A 278 3.88 -6.13 -8.36
C VAL A 278 2.86 -6.09 -7.22
N CYS A 279 1.84 -6.94 -7.31
CA CYS A 279 0.95 -7.23 -6.18
C CYS A 279 1.54 -8.37 -5.36
N ILE A 280 1.56 -8.23 -4.04
CA ILE A 280 1.98 -9.26 -3.09
C ILE A 280 0.84 -9.67 -2.19
N ASN A 281 0.74 -10.97 -1.94
CA ASN A 281 -0.17 -11.55 -0.97
C ASN A 281 0.58 -12.60 -0.17
N ILE A 282 0.74 -12.36 1.14
CA ILE A 282 1.25 -13.33 2.10
C ILE A 282 0.08 -13.70 3.00
N SER A 283 -0.30 -14.97 3.00
CA SER A 283 -1.44 -15.44 3.78
C SER A 283 -1.26 -16.89 4.19
N ALA A 284 -2.30 -17.46 4.82
CA ALA A 284 -2.40 -18.87 5.11
C ALA A 284 -3.59 -19.50 4.38
N CYS A 285 -3.38 -20.71 3.89
CA CYS A 285 -4.37 -21.59 3.29
C CYS A 285 -4.25 -22.97 3.96
N GLY A 286 -5.28 -23.37 4.72
CA GLY A 286 -5.16 -24.49 5.66
C GLY A 286 -4.03 -24.27 6.68
N ASP A 287 -3.15 -25.26 6.83
CA ASP A 287 -2.00 -25.20 7.76
C ASP A 287 -0.71 -24.61 7.15
N LYS A 288 -0.74 -24.30 5.85
CA LYS A 288 0.40 -23.75 5.11
C LYS A 288 0.25 -22.25 4.91
N SER A 289 1.36 -21.54 4.93
CA SER A 289 1.45 -20.19 4.42
C SER A 289 1.86 -20.18 2.95
N PHE A 290 1.54 -19.10 2.27
CA PHE A 290 2.03 -18.83 0.93
C PHE A 290 2.44 -17.37 0.77
N ILE A 291 3.31 -17.12 -0.20
CA ILE A 291 3.47 -15.82 -0.83
C ILE A 291 3.07 -15.96 -2.30
N ALA A 292 2.25 -15.04 -2.78
CA ALA A 292 1.84 -14.96 -4.18
C ALA A 292 2.12 -13.56 -4.74
N PHE A 293 2.74 -13.54 -5.90
CA PHE A 293 3.00 -12.36 -6.72
C PHE A 293 2.10 -12.41 -7.94
N GLY A 294 1.48 -11.28 -8.27
CA GLY A 294 0.81 -11.09 -9.56
C GLY A 294 1.13 -9.71 -10.11
N TRP A 295 1.39 -9.60 -11.40
CA TRP A 295 1.82 -8.33 -12.00
C TRP A 295 1.28 -8.11 -13.41
N HIS A 296 1.45 -6.89 -13.89
CA HIS A 296 1.28 -6.51 -15.29
C HIS A 296 2.54 -5.78 -15.76
N GLY A 297 3.06 -6.16 -16.91
CA GLY A 297 4.30 -5.61 -17.46
C GLY A 297 4.60 -6.21 -18.82
N ILE A 298 5.66 -5.70 -19.46
CA ILE A 298 6.21 -6.34 -20.65
C ILE A 298 7.08 -7.54 -20.25
N ASN A 299 7.28 -8.49 -21.17
CA ASN A 299 8.22 -9.59 -20.95
C ASN A 299 9.61 -9.06 -20.65
N GLU A 300 10.27 -9.64 -19.65
CA GLU A 300 11.55 -9.19 -19.08
C GLU A 300 11.50 -7.73 -18.57
N GLY A 301 10.31 -7.21 -18.25
CA GLY A 301 10.11 -5.89 -17.65
C GLY A 301 10.54 -5.82 -16.18
N PRO A 302 10.54 -4.62 -15.57
CA PRO A 302 10.80 -4.42 -14.14
C PRO A 302 10.10 -5.41 -13.21
N ALA A 303 8.80 -5.66 -13.40
CA ALA A 303 8.05 -6.53 -12.50
C ALA A 303 8.47 -8.00 -12.63
N GLU A 304 8.66 -8.50 -13.84
CA GLU A 304 9.12 -9.88 -14.04
C GLU A 304 10.54 -10.09 -13.51
N GLN A 305 11.46 -9.14 -13.75
CA GLN A 305 12.83 -9.19 -13.23
C GLN A 305 12.85 -9.19 -11.70
N PHE A 306 12.00 -8.39 -11.06
CA PHE A 306 11.84 -8.39 -9.61
C PHE A 306 11.45 -9.79 -9.09
N VAL A 307 10.40 -10.38 -9.67
CA VAL A 307 9.91 -11.68 -9.20
C VAL A 307 10.91 -12.80 -9.52
N LYS A 308 11.61 -12.75 -10.66
CA LYS A 308 12.72 -13.67 -10.97
C LYS A 308 13.84 -13.58 -9.94
N SER A 309 14.18 -12.39 -9.46
CA SER A 309 15.20 -12.23 -8.40
C SER A 309 14.75 -12.87 -7.08
N PHE A 310 13.47 -12.75 -6.71
CA PHE A 310 12.93 -13.43 -5.54
C PHE A 310 12.93 -14.96 -5.71
N LYS A 311 12.57 -15.47 -6.90
CA LYS A 311 12.59 -16.90 -7.22
C LYS A 311 13.98 -17.53 -7.07
N ARG A 312 15.05 -16.78 -7.37
CA ARG A 312 16.45 -17.22 -7.25
C ARG A 312 16.93 -17.36 -5.79
N ILE A 313 16.23 -16.77 -4.82
CA ILE A 313 16.56 -16.90 -3.41
C ILE A 313 16.46 -18.38 -3.01
N LYS A 314 17.39 -18.85 -2.18
CA LYS A 314 17.36 -20.21 -1.64
C LYS A 314 16.04 -20.47 -0.93
N ASP A 315 15.47 -21.66 -1.10
CA ASP A 315 14.14 -22.01 -0.56
C ASP A 315 14.01 -21.74 0.94
N THR A 316 15.04 -22.07 1.72
CA THR A 316 15.09 -21.84 3.17
C THR A 316 15.11 -20.35 3.58
N GLU A 317 15.46 -19.45 2.66
CA GLU A 317 15.58 -18.01 2.89
C GLU A 317 14.36 -17.22 2.38
N LYS A 318 13.52 -17.81 1.51
CA LYS A 318 12.33 -17.15 0.92
C LYS A 318 11.34 -16.63 1.96
N ALA A 319 11.15 -17.33 3.07
CA ALA A 319 10.28 -16.87 4.15
C ALA A 319 10.81 -15.56 4.78
N ASN A 320 12.11 -15.47 5.02
CA ASN A 320 12.72 -14.26 5.58
C ASN A 320 12.70 -13.11 4.56
N ALA A 321 12.93 -13.41 3.28
CA ALA A 321 12.78 -12.44 2.20
C ALA A 321 11.34 -11.90 2.10
N ALA A 322 10.34 -12.77 2.25
CA ALA A 322 8.93 -12.38 2.29
C ALA A 322 8.60 -11.47 3.48
N LEU A 323 9.17 -11.72 4.67
CA LEU A 323 9.06 -10.83 5.82
C LEU A 323 9.65 -9.45 5.51
N MET A 324 10.90 -9.39 5.03
CA MET A 324 11.55 -8.11 4.73
C MET A 324 10.82 -7.31 3.65
N LEU A 325 10.29 -8.01 2.64
CA LEU A 325 9.47 -7.42 1.60
C LEU A 325 8.16 -6.84 2.15
N ALA A 326 7.45 -7.60 3.00
CA ALA A 326 6.18 -7.18 3.57
C ALA A 326 6.32 -5.90 4.41
N VAL A 327 7.29 -5.88 5.33
CA VAL A 327 7.50 -4.73 6.23
C VAL A 327 8.01 -3.49 5.50
N GLU A 328 8.60 -3.63 4.33
CA GLU A 328 9.16 -2.48 3.59
C GLU A 328 8.23 -1.96 2.50
N GLN A 329 7.40 -2.82 1.90
CA GLN A 329 6.56 -2.43 0.77
C GLN A 329 5.08 -2.23 1.13
N SER A 330 4.62 -2.66 2.32
CA SER A 330 3.19 -2.58 2.64
C SER A 330 2.92 -2.35 4.12
N GLU A 331 2.33 -1.19 4.42
CA GLU A 331 1.74 -0.88 5.73
C GLU A 331 0.56 -1.82 6.09
N ASN A 332 0.02 -2.53 5.09
CA ASN A 332 -1.05 -3.50 5.26
C ASN A 332 -0.48 -4.90 5.57
N THR A 333 0.48 -4.91 6.50
CA THR A 333 1.12 -6.08 7.07
C THR A 333 0.68 -6.27 8.52
N TYR A 334 0.46 -7.53 8.90
CA TYR A 334 0.01 -7.93 10.22
C TYR A 334 0.81 -9.10 10.75
N PHE A 335 1.05 -9.13 12.06
CA PHE A 335 1.87 -10.15 12.71
C PHE A 335 1.14 -10.87 13.83
N ARG A 336 1.54 -12.12 14.06
CA ARG A 336 1.13 -12.89 15.23
C ARG A 336 1.62 -12.19 16.51
N PRO A 337 0.74 -11.90 17.49
CA PRO A 337 1.14 -11.14 18.68
C PRO A 337 2.27 -11.78 19.49
N SER A 338 2.21 -13.08 19.79
CA SER A 338 3.29 -13.78 20.51
C SER A 338 4.64 -13.71 19.78
N TRP A 339 4.64 -13.84 18.46
CA TRP A 339 5.87 -13.75 17.67
C TRP A 339 6.46 -12.34 17.73
N TRP A 340 5.65 -11.32 17.46
CA TRP A 340 6.11 -9.92 17.51
C TRP A 340 6.62 -9.53 18.89
N ASN A 341 5.88 -9.92 19.94
CA ASN A 341 6.26 -9.61 21.33
C ASN A 341 7.47 -10.42 21.80
N GLY A 342 7.72 -11.59 21.20
CA GLY A 342 8.89 -12.43 21.48
C GLY A 342 10.16 -12.02 20.72
N LEU A 343 10.09 -11.05 19.80
CA LEU A 343 11.29 -10.51 19.14
C LEU A 343 12.19 -9.81 20.16
N ASN A 344 13.49 -10.11 20.09
CA ASN A 344 14.52 -9.33 20.77
C ASN A 344 14.57 -7.89 20.24
N ASP A 345 15.16 -6.98 21.01
CA ASP A 345 15.16 -5.55 20.70
C ASP A 345 15.86 -5.23 19.37
N THR A 346 16.93 -5.95 19.03
CA THR A 346 17.66 -5.79 17.76
C THR A 346 16.76 -6.09 16.56
N ASN A 347 16.10 -7.25 16.55
CA ASN A 347 15.22 -7.67 15.45
C ASN A 347 13.97 -6.79 15.36
N ARG A 348 13.39 -6.41 16.51
CA ARG A 348 12.23 -5.53 16.55
C ARG A 348 12.57 -4.14 16.00
N THR A 349 13.67 -3.56 16.43
CA THR A 349 14.15 -2.25 15.94
C THR A 349 14.43 -2.32 14.44
N HIS A 350 15.12 -3.37 13.98
CA HIS A 350 15.39 -3.57 12.56
C HIS A 350 14.11 -3.60 11.72
N LEU A 351 13.08 -4.35 12.15
CA LEU A 351 11.80 -4.38 11.43
C LEU A 351 11.11 -3.02 11.44
N ILE A 352 11.10 -2.30 12.57
CA ILE A 352 10.52 -0.95 12.65
C ILE A 352 11.25 0.02 11.72
N ASP A 353 12.58 -0.05 11.63
CA ASP A 353 13.37 0.79 10.72
C ASP A 353 13.05 0.48 9.25
N ARG A 354 12.83 -0.80 8.91
CA ARG A 354 12.38 -1.19 7.57
C ARG A 354 10.96 -0.69 7.24
N MET A 355 10.04 -0.71 8.21
CA MET A 355 8.69 -0.11 8.05
C MET A 355 8.73 1.39 7.75
N ARG A 356 9.79 2.07 8.20
CA ARG A 356 10.00 3.50 7.94
C ARG A 356 10.72 3.76 6.62
N SER A 357 11.28 2.74 5.98
CA SER A 357 12.11 2.90 4.79
C SER A 357 11.30 3.44 3.62
N GLY A 358 11.70 4.61 3.13
CA GLY A 358 11.04 5.35 2.05
C GLY A 358 9.92 6.30 2.52
N VAL A 359 9.70 6.45 3.83
CA VAL A 359 8.62 7.30 4.38
C VAL A 359 9.09 8.75 4.59
N PHE A 360 10.28 8.92 5.17
CA PHE A 360 10.87 10.23 5.48
C PHE A 360 12.19 10.44 4.73
N ASP A 361 12.59 11.71 4.55
CA ASP A 361 13.87 12.07 3.94
C ASP A 361 15.08 11.46 4.68
N SER A 362 14.95 11.22 5.99
CA SER A 362 15.98 10.58 6.82
C SER A 362 16.02 9.05 6.69
N THR A 363 15.09 8.45 5.95
CA THR A 363 14.90 6.99 5.86
C THR A 363 14.92 6.53 4.42
N ILE A 364 15.90 6.98 3.63
CA ILE A 364 16.03 6.59 2.23
C ILE A 364 16.27 5.08 2.12
N ARG A 365 15.51 4.44 1.23
CA ARG A 365 15.68 3.02 0.90
C ARG A 365 16.94 2.81 0.05
N PRO A 366 17.95 2.05 0.54
CA PRO A 366 19.14 1.79 -0.24
C PRO A 366 18.89 0.73 -1.32
N GLU A 367 19.67 0.75 -2.39
CA GLU A 367 19.65 -0.29 -3.44
C GLU A 367 20.04 -1.67 -2.90
N SER A 368 20.83 -1.70 -1.82
CA SER A 368 21.21 -2.93 -1.14
C SER A 368 20.12 -3.45 -0.19
N THR A 369 18.92 -2.86 -0.13
CA THR A 369 17.92 -3.14 0.92
C THR A 369 17.59 -4.63 1.09
N TYR A 370 17.59 -5.40 0.00
CA TYR A 370 17.30 -6.84 0.00
C TYR A 370 18.55 -7.74 -0.01
N ARG A 371 19.76 -7.16 -0.05
CA ARG A 371 21.01 -7.91 0.05
C ARG A 371 21.39 -8.09 1.51
N ASN A 372 21.97 -9.25 1.84
CA ASN A 372 22.48 -9.57 3.18
C ASN A 372 21.47 -9.31 4.31
N MET A 373 20.19 -9.66 4.07
CA MET A 373 19.12 -9.44 5.03
C MET A 373 19.41 -10.15 6.36
N ILE A 374 19.14 -9.47 7.48
CA ILE A 374 19.20 -10.09 8.80
C ILE A 374 18.23 -11.27 8.84
N LYS A 375 18.70 -12.42 9.30
CA LYS A 375 17.87 -13.61 9.48
C LYS A 375 17.03 -13.46 10.75
N ILE A 376 15.72 -13.27 10.58
CA ILE A 376 14.75 -13.12 11.68
C ILE A 376 13.83 -14.33 11.76
N LEU A 377 13.36 -14.83 10.62
CA LEU A 377 12.59 -16.06 10.58
C LEU A 377 13.52 -17.27 10.51
N PRO A 378 13.14 -18.40 11.16
CA PRO A 378 13.87 -19.65 10.99
C PRO A 378 13.80 -20.11 9.53
N ASP A 379 14.72 -20.99 9.15
CA ASP A 379 14.64 -21.67 7.86
C ASP A 379 13.30 -22.38 7.73
N THR A 380 12.56 -22.04 6.67
CA THR A 380 11.25 -22.61 6.38
C THR A 380 11.30 -23.21 5.00
N GLU A 381 11.12 -24.52 4.90
CA GLU A 381 11.16 -25.22 3.63
C GLU A 381 10.00 -24.81 2.72
N VAL A 382 10.27 -24.76 1.42
CA VAL A 382 9.26 -24.61 0.39
C VAL A 382 8.58 -25.96 0.17
N ALA A 383 7.24 -25.96 0.21
CA ALA A 383 6.41 -27.13 -0.04
C ALA A 383 6.05 -27.27 -1.52
N ASN A 384 5.87 -26.16 -2.22
CA ASN A 384 5.47 -26.11 -3.63
C ASN A 384 5.82 -24.73 -4.23
N GLU A 385 6.05 -24.70 -5.54
CA GLU A 385 6.18 -23.46 -6.31
C GLU A 385 5.33 -23.50 -7.57
N ILE A 386 4.74 -22.36 -7.93
CA ILE A 386 3.90 -22.21 -9.12
C ILE A 386 4.40 -20.99 -9.87
N TRP A 387 4.76 -21.16 -11.14
CA TRP A 387 5.30 -20.10 -11.99
C TRP A 387 4.53 -20.06 -13.31
N ASN A 388 4.03 -18.87 -13.66
CA ASN A 388 3.40 -18.59 -14.94
C ASN A 388 3.87 -17.21 -15.43
N VAL A 389 4.39 -17.16 -16.65
CA VAL A 389 4.84 -15.93 -17.33
C VAL A 389 4.13 -15.80 -18.65
#